data_AF-C1AED1-F1
#
_entry.id   AF-C1AED1-F1
#
_cell.length_a   1.000
_cell.length_b   1.000
_cell.length_c   1.000
_cell.angle_alpha   90.00
_cell.angle_beta   90.00
_cell.angle_gamma   90.00
#
_symmetry.space_group_name_H-M   'P 1'
#
loop_
_entity.id
_entity.type
_entity.pdbx_description
1 polymer ?
#
loop_
_entity_poly.entity_id
_entity_poly.type
_entity_poly.pdbx_seq_one_letter_code
_entity_poly.pdbx_strand_id
1 'polypeptide(L)'
;MPRSTAFSPRGPQAIGPYSHATWAGDLLYCSGQTPIDPATGKLIDGDVGAQTNRVFDNLQAVVEDAGLTMDDVVKCNVYLTDMANFAAMNAVYGTRFTAPFPSRTTVAVAGLPLGAAVEIELIAKKG
;
A
#
# COMPACT_ATOMS: atom_id res chain seq x y z
N MET A 1 0.19 -8.41 23.75
CA MET A 1 -0.95 -9.19 23.21
C MET A 1 -0.49 -9.94 21.97
N PRO A 2 -1.04 -11.12 21.64
CA PRO A 2 -0.75 -11.77 20.36
C PRO A 2 -1.20 -10.88 19.19
N ARG A 3 -0.47 -10.96 18.08
CA ARG A 3 -0.84 -10.32 16.82
C ARG A 3 -2.24 -10.75 16.37
N SER A 4 -3.08 -9.80 15.96
CA SER A 4 -4.37 -10.07 15.32
C SER A 4 -4.32 -9.61 13.87
N THR A 5 -4.85 -10.41 12.95
CA THR A 5 -4.83 -10.09 11.53
C THR A 5 -6.02 -9.20 11.16
N ALA A 6 -5.78 -8.19 10.34
CA ALA A 6 -6.85 -7.51 9.62
C ALA A 6 -6.91 -8.08 8.21
N PHE A 7 -8.08 -8.58 7.83
CA PHE A 7 -8.34 -9.17 6.53
C PHE A 7 -9.25 -8.24 5.73
N SER A 8 -8.86 -7.98 4.48
CA SER A 8 -9.69 -7.28 3.50
C SER A 8 -10.24 -8.27 2.48
N PRO A 9 -11.57 -8.44 2.36
CA PRO A 9 -12.19 -9.16 1.25
C PRO A 9 -12.10 -8.40 -0.08
N ARG A 10 -11.81 -7.09 -0.05
CA ARG A 10 -11.74 -6.22 -1.24
C ARG A 10 -10.32 -6.08 -1.80
N GLY A 11 -9.30 -6.38 -0.98
CA GLY A 11 -7.89 -6.38 -1.37
C GLY A 11 -7.47 -7.62 -2.16
N PRO A 12 -6.29 -7.58 -2.81
CA PRO A 12 -5.75 -8.72 -3.54
C PRO A 12 -5.39 -9.83 -2.56
N GLN A 13 -5.75 -11.06 -2.89
CA GLN A 13 -5.42 -12.22 -2.04
C GLN A 13 -3.90 -12.32 -1.83
N ALA A 14 -3.48 -12.59 -0.59
CA ALA A 14 -2.09 -12.83 -0.27
C ALA A 14 -1.55 -14.03 -1.08
N ILE A 15 -0.50 -13.79 -1.87
CA ILE A 15 0.16 -14.82 -2.70
C ILE A 15 1.21 -15.65 -1.94
N GLY A 16 1.32 -15.46 -0.63
CA GLY A 16 2.31 -16.12 0.23
C GLY A 16 1.87 -16.15 1.71
N PRO A 17 2.75 -16.62 2.63
CA PRO A 17 2.40 -16.81 4.04
C PRO A 17 2.46 -15.50 4.84
N TYR A 18 1.68 -14.50 4.42
CA TYR A 18 1.55 -13.20 5.09
C TYR A 18 0.08 -12.75 5.12
N SER A 19 -0.22 -11.78 5.99
CA SER A 19 -1.57 -11.20 6.13
C SER A 19 -1.65 -9.86 5.41
N HIS A 20 -2.85 -9.43 4.99
CA HIS A 20 -3.03 -8.08 4.42
C HIS A 20 -2.55 -6.99 5.39
N ALA A 21 -2.93 -7.10 6.65
CA ALA A 21 -2.39 -6.28 7.72
C ALA A 21 -2.43 -7.01 9.07
N THR A 22 -1.71 -6.47 10.05
CA THR A 22 -1.65 -6.97 11.42
C THR A 22 -1.77 -5.84 12.43
N TRP A 23 -2.63 -6.03 13.42
CA TRP A 23 -2.73 -5.18 14.59
C TRP A 23 -1.66 -5.50 15.63
N ALA A 24 -1.00 -4.46 16.13
CA ALA A 24 -0.11 -4.50 17.29
C ALA A 24 -0.46 -3.34 18.23
N GLY A 25 -1.35 -3.60 19.20
CA GLY A 25 -1.99 -2.53 19.97
C GLY A 25 -2.86 -1.68 19.06
N ASP A 26 -2.66 -0.37 19.10
CA ASP A 26 -3.42 0.59 18.29
C ASP A 26 -2.78 0.86 16.92
N LEU A 27 -1.70 0.16 16.57
CA LEU A 27 -1.05 0.29 15.27
C LEU A 27 -1.47 -0.84 14.33
N LEU A 28 -1.86 -0.47 13.12
CA LEU A 28 -2.12 -1.36 12.00
C LEU A 28 -0.92 -1.32 11.05
N TYR A 29 -0.25 -2.46 10.92
CA TYR A 29 0.85 -2.65 9.96
C TYR A 29 0.29 -3.32 8.70
N CYS A 30 0.25 -2.58 7.59
CA CYS A 30 -0.16 -3.12 6.29
C CYS A 30 1.04 -3.73 5.57
N SER A 31 0.86 -4.95 5.03
CA SER A 31 1.86 -5.54 4.14
C SER A 31 1.97 -4.74 2.85
N GLY A 32 3.15 -4.79 2.23
CA GLY A 32 3.41 -4.19 0.91
C GLY A 32 2.35 -4.59 -0.11
N GLN A 33 1.77 -3.59 -0.76
CA GLN A 33 0.79 -3.76 -1.84
C GLN A 33 1.46 -3.46 -3.18
N THR A 34 1.34 -4.41 -4.09
CA THR A 34 1.67 -4.29 -5.52
C THR A 34 0.41 -3.94 -6.31
N PRO A 35 0.52 -3.49 -7.58
CA PRO A 35 -0.62 -3.05 -8.38
C PRO A 35 -1.39 -4.24 -8.96
N ILE A 36 -1.80 -5.16 -8.09
CA ILE A 36 -2.64 -6.31 -8.44
C ILE A 36 -4.10 -5.87 -8.48
N ASP A 37 -4.81 -6.27 -9.52
CA ASP A 37 -6.27 -6.20 -9.56
C ASP A 37 -6.86 -7.36 -8.73
N PRO A 38 -7.60 -7.07 -7.64
CA PRO A 38 -8.19 -8.10 -6.79
C PRO A 38 -9.22 -8.98 -7.52
N ALA A 39 -9.83 -8.50 -8.61
CA ALA A 39 -10.78 -9.30 -9.39
C ALA A 39 -10.09 -10.39 -10.22
N THR A 40 -8.86 -10.14 -10.68
CA THR A 40 -8.14 -11.06 -11.57
C THR A 40 -6.94 -11.74 -10.91
N GLY A 41 -6.45 -11.20 -9.79
CA GLY A 41 -5.23 -11.65 -9.12
C GLY A 41 -3.95 -11.37 -9.91
N LYS A 42 -4.01 -10.51 -10.93
CA LYS A 42 -2.87 -10.19 -11.82
C LYS A 42 -2.42 -8.75 -11.65
N LEU A 43 -1.15 -8.50 -11.96
CA LEU A 43 -0.61 -7.15 -12.11
C LEU A 43 -1.42 -6.41 -13.19
N ILE A 44 -1.83 -5.17 -12.92
CA ILE A 44 -2.44 -4.33 -13.96
C ILE A 44 -1.39 -3.86 -14.97
N ASP A 45 -1.82 -3.65 -16.21
CA ASP A 45 -1.03 -2.93 -17.21
C ASP A 45 -1.01 -1.42 -16.93
N GLY A 46 -0.07 -0.73 -17.58
CA GLY A 46 0.01 0.74 -17.57
C GLY A 46 1.29 1.29 -16.94
N ASP A 47 1.38 2.61 -16.90
CA ASP A 47 2.52 3.32 -16.34
C ASP A 47 2.55 3.30 -14.81
N VAL A 48 3.60 3.86 -14.23
CA VAL A 48 3.76 3.92 -12.77
C VAL A 48 2.63 4.70 -12.08
N GLY A 49 1.97 5.64 -12.76
CA GLY A 49 0.83 6.38 -12.22
C GLY A 49 -0.39 5.48 -12.07
N ALA A 50 -0.73 4.71 -13.12
CA ALA A 50 -1.78 3.70 -13.07
C ALA A 50 -1.51 2.66 -11.98
N GLN A 51 -0.27 2.15 -11.91
CA GLN A 51 0.14 1.21 -10.87
C GLN A 51 0.06 1.80 -9.47
N THR A 52 0.56 3.03 -9.27
CA THR A 52 0.49 3.71 -7.96
C THR A 52 -0.97 3.89 -7.51
N ASN A 53 -1.88 4.21 -8.42
CA ASN A 53 -3.32 4.29 -8.12
C ASN A 53 -3.86 2.95 -7.61
N ARG A 54 -3.60 1.85 -8.34
CA ARG A 54 -4.06 0.51 -7.94
C ARG A 54 -3.49 0.08 -6.59
N VAL A 55 -2.22 0.40 -6.32
CA VAL A 55 -1.59 0.14 -5.01
C VAL A 55 -2.34 0.87 -3.90
N PHE A 56 -2.68 2.15 -4.09
CA PHE A 56 -3.45 2.89 -3.10
C PHE A 56 -4.89 2.41 -2.96
N ASP A 57 -5.55 1.98 -4.03
CA ASP A 57 -6.89 1.39 -3.94
C ASP A 57 -6.86 0.09 -3.11
N ASN A 58 -5.79 -0.72 -3.27
CA ASN A 58 -5.56 -1.91 -2.45
C ASN A 58 -5.34 -1.57 -0.97
N LEU A 59 -4.44 -0.61 -0.69
CA LEU A 59 -4.14 -0.18 0.67
C LEU A 59 -5.37 0.43 1.36
N GLN A 60 -6.10 1.28 0.66
CA GLN A 60 -7.33 1.91 1.18
C GLN A 60 -8.36 0.86 1.55
N ALA A 61 -8.57 -0.17 0.70
CA ALA A 61 -9.45 -1.28 1.03
C ALA A 61 -9.03 -2.00 2.33
N VAL A 62 -7.74 -2.24 2.52
CA VAL A 62 -7.20 -2.87 3.74
C VAL A 62 -7.41 -2.01 4.99
N VAL A 63 -7.13 -0.71 4.89
CA VAL A 63 -7.30 0.26 5.99
C VAL A 63 -8.77 0.40 6.37
N GLU A 64 -9.65 0.55 5.39
CA GLU A 64 -11.10 0.66 5.60
C GLU A 64 -11.72 -0.61 6.17
N ASP A 65 -11.32 -1.80 5.67
CA ASP A 65 -11.81 -3.08 6.21
C ASP A 65 -11.30 -3.34 7.65
N ALA A 66 -10.24 -2.64 8.07
CA ALA A 66 -9.78 -2.60 9.46
C ALA A 66 -10.52 -1.57 10.32
N GLY A 67 -11.48 -0.81 9.76
CA GLY A 67 -12.25 0.21 10.46
C GLY A 67 -11.51 1.54 10.64
N LEU A 68 -10.51 1.82 9.80
CA LEU A 68 -9.76 3.06 9.75
C LEU A 68 -10.01 3.80 8.43
N THR A 69 -9.40 4.97 8.27
CA THR A 69 -9.40 5.80 7.07
C THR A 69 -7.98 6.13 6.63
N MET A 70 -7.82 6.67 5.42
CA MET A 70 -6.50 7.10 4.95
C MET A 70 -5.89 8.24 5.80
N ASP A 71 -6.72 8.98 6.56
CA ASP A 71 -6.26 10.02 7.49
C ASP A 71 -5.63 9.44 8.76
N ASP A 72 -5.87 8.16 9.06
CA ASP A 72 -5.24 7.46 10.19
C ASP A 72 -3.81 6.98 9.86
N VAL A 73 -3.36 7.15 8.62
CA VAL A 73 -2.03 6.71 8.16
C VAL A 73 -0.95 7.65 8.67
N VAL A 74 0.04 7.08 9.37
CA VAL A 74 1.13 7.85 9.99
C VAL A 74 2.48 7.67 9.29
N LYS A 75 2.65 6.58 8.53
CA LYS A 75 3.88 6.25 7.80
C LYS A 75 3.57 5.56 6.48
N CYS A 76 4.29 5.93 5.43
CA CYS A 76 4.39 5.15 4.18
C CYS A 76 5.85 4.80 3.85
N ASN A 77 6.09 3.60 3.33
CA ASN A 77 7.32 3.26 2.60
C ASN A 77 6.96 3.01 1.14
N VAL A 78 7.66 3.66 0.23
CA VAL A 78 7.46 3.53 -1.22
C VAL A 78 8.73 2.93 -1.84
N TYR A 79 8.56 1.85 -2.57
CA TYR A 79 9.64 1.17 -3.29
C TYR A 79 9.37 1.31 -4.79
N LEU A 80 10.34 1.85 -5.53
CA LEU A 80 10.29 1.99 -6.99
C LEU A 80 11.38 1.15 -7.63
N THR A 81 11.13 0.55 -8.79
CA THR A 81 12.20 -0.12 -9.57
C THR A 81 13.05 0.87 -10.37
N ASP A 82 12.52 2.06 -10.64
CA ASP A 82 13.22 3.15 -11.32
C ASP A 82 12.88 4.50 -10.66
N MET A 83 13.89 5.26 -10.26
CA MET A 83 13.72 6.56 -9.61
C MET A 83 13.27 7.65 -10.60
N ALA A 84 13.37 7.44 -11.92
CA ALA A 84 12.78 8.32 -12.92
C ALA A 84 11.25 8.45 -12.73
N ASN A 85 10.61 7.44 -12.12
CA ASN A 85 9.18 7.40 -11.86
C ASN A 85 8.75 8.21 -10.62
N PHE A 86 9.69 8.80 -9.86
CA PHE A 86 9.39 9.48 -8.60
C PHE A 86 8.35 10.59 -8.75
N ALA A 87 8.44 11.42 -9.79
CA ALA A 87 7.51 12.52 -10.01
C ALA A 87 6.08 12.01 -10.33
N ALA A 88 5.96 11.02 -11.21
CA ALA A 88 4.67 10.44 -11.59
C ALA A 88 4.00 9.71 -10.41
N MET A 89 4.75 8.95 -9.62
CA MET A 89 4.25 8.35 -8.38
C MET A 89 3.77 9.42 -7.40
N ASN A 90 4.53 10.52 -7.23
CA ASN A 90 4.15 11.61 -6.32
C ASN A 90 2.88 12.34 -6.74
N ALA A 91 2.65 12.50 -8.04
CA ALA A 91 1.42 13.13 -8.53
C ALA A 91 0.18 12.36 -8.04
N VAL A 92 0.24 11.03 -8.04
CA VAL A 92 -0.82 10.18 -7.48
C VAL A 92 -0.81 10.20 -5.95
N TYR A 93 0.36 10.06 -5.31
CA TYR A 93 0.47 10.09 -3.85
C TYR A 93 -0.20 11.35 -3.26
N GLY A 94 0.01 12.50 -3.88
CA GLY A 94 -0.55 13.78 -3.46
C GLY A 94 -2.08 13.87 -3.56
N THR A 95 -2.75 12.98 -4.30
CA THR A 95 -4.22 12.91 -4.34
C THR A 95 -4.79 11.94 -3.31
N ARG A 96 -3.94 11.13 -2.65
CA ARG A 96 -4.35 10.08 -1.71
C ARG A 96 -4.32 10.53 -0.25
N PHE A 97 -3.63 11.62 0.03
CA PHE A 97 -3.48 12.20 1.35
C PHE A 97 -3.69 13.71 1.31
N THR A 98 -4.11 14.26 2.43
CA THR A 98 -4.12 15.71 2.66
C THR A 98 -3.12 16.08 3.75
N ALA A 99 -2.78 17.37 3.87
CA ALA A 99 -1.87 17.81 4.92
C ALA A 99 -2.55 17.77 6.30
N PRO A 100 -1.85 17.36 7.38
CA PRO A 100 -0.44 16.95 7.41
C PRO A 100 -0.23 15.56 6.79
N PHE A 101 0.72 15.47 5.84
CA PHE A 101 1.02 14.20 5.17
C PHE A 101 1.68 13.19 6.12
N PRO A 102 1.48 11.87 5.89
CA PRO A 102 2.21 10.85 6.62
C PRO A 102 3.72 11.00 6.47
N SER A 103 4.47 10.58 7.49
CA SER A 103 5.91 10.43 7.32
C SER A 103 6.22 9.45 6.19
N ARG A 104 7.28 9.67 5.40
CA ARG A 104 7.52 8.86 4.20
C ARG A 104 8.99 8.59 3.94
N THR A 105 9.26 7.38 3.47
CA THR A 105 10.55 6.99 2.87
C THR A 105 10.28 6.51 1.45
N THR A 106 11.13 6.90 0.50
CA THR A 106 11.06 6.40 -0.88
C THR A 106 12.46 5.98 -1.34
N VAL A 107 12.57 4.77 -1.87
CA VAL A 107 13.86 4.20 -2.33
C VAL A 107 13.70 3.52 -3.69
N ALA A 108 14.81 3.42 -4.43
CA ALA A 108 14.90 2.55 -5.59
C ALA A 108 15.35 1.14 -5.14
N VAL A 109 14.73 0.10 -5.69
CA VAL A 109 15.05 -1.31 -5.41
C VAL A 109 15.37 -2.05 -6.72
N ALA A 110 16.09 -3.17 -6.61
CA ALA A 110 16.50 -3.95 -7.78
C ALA A 110 15.33 -4.63 -8.52
N GLY A 111 14.22 -4.87 -7.83
CA GLY A 111 13.03 -5.51 -8.38
C GLY A 111 11.94 -5.65 -7.32
N LEU A 112 10.72 -5.91 -7.79
CA LEU A 112 9.53 -6.09 -6.96
C LEU A 112 8.77 -7.35 -7.41
N PRO A 113 7.90 -7.93 -6.56
CA PRO A 113 7.09 -9.09 -6.92
C PRO A 113 6.32 -8.87 -8.22
N LEU A 114 6.22 -9.93 -9.03
CA LEU A 114 5.50 -9.95 -10.32
C LEU A 114 6.02 -8.92 -11.36
N GLY A 115 7.17 -8.29 -11.12
CA GLY A 115 7.70 -7.25 -12.02
C GLY A 115 7.00 -5.90 -11.88
N ALA A 116 6.35 -5.63 -10.74
CA ALA A 116 5.74 -4.34 -10.45
C ALA A 116 6.75 -3.18 -10.56
N ALA A 117 6.29 -2.01 -10.99
CA ALA A 117 7.12 -0.79 -10.98
C ALA A 117 7.14 -0.08 -9.62
N VAL A 118 6.11 -0.33 -8.80
CA VAL A 118 5.92 0.29 -7.49
C VAL A 118 5.29 -0.69 -6.50
N GLU A 119 5.76 -0.64 -5.26
CA GLU A 119 5.16 -1.32 -4.09
C GLU A 119 5.12 -0.32 -2.93
N ILE A 120 4.01 -0.30 -2.18
CA ILE A 120 3.85 0.60 -1.04
C ILE A 120 3.31 -0.19 0.14
N GLU A 121 3.91 0.02 1.32
CA GLU A 121 3.35 -0.36 2.60
C GLU A 121 3.06 0.88 3.45
N LEU A 122 2.20 0.72 4.45
CA LEU A 122 1.89 1.80 5.37
C LEU A 122 1.65 1.30 6.80
N ILE A 123 1.73 2.24 7.74
CA ILE A 123 1.29 2.06 9.11
C ILE A 123 0.18 3.07 9.38
N ALA A 124 -0.93 2.60 9.92
CA ALA A 124 -2.01 3.44 10.41
C ALA A 124 -2.17 3.28 11.93
N LYS A 125 -2.72 4.29 12.60
CA LYS A 125 -2.95 4.28 14.04
C LYS A 125 -4.44 4.49 14.33
N LYS A 126 -5.01 3.60 15.15
CA LYS A 126 -6.33 3.79 15.75
C LYS A 126 -6.29 4.90 16.82
N GLY A 127 -7.25 5.82 16.73
CA GLY A 127 -7.48 6.90 17.70
C GLY A 127 -7.69 6.39 19.12
#